data_AF-F4ZZ35-F1
#
_entry.id   AF-F4ZZ35-F1
#
_cell.length_a   1.000
_cell.length_b   1.000
_cell.length_c   1.000
_cell.angle_alpha   90.00
_cell.angle_beta   90.00
_cell.angle_gamma   90.00
#
_symmetry.space_group_name_H-M   'P 1'
#
loop_
_entity.id
_entity.type
_entity.pdbx_description
1 polymer ?
#
loop_
_entity_poly.entity_id
_entity_poly.type
_entity_poly.pdbx_seq_one_letter_code
_entity_poly.pdbx_strand_id
1 'polypeptide(L)' 'TIHGLWPSNYSNPTRPSNCVGSHFNESKLSPQLISKLRISWPDVESGNDTQFWEGEWNKQGS' A
#
# COMPACT_ATOMS: atom_id res chain seq x y z
N THR A 1 0.35 -11.98 13.09
CA THR A 1 -0.07 -10.76 12.37
C THR A 1 -0.08 -11.07 10.88
N ILE A 2 -1.11 -10.64 10.15
CA ILE A 2 -1.19 -10.92 8.71
C ILE A 2 -0.34 -9.87 7.99
N HIS A 3 0.72 -10.35 7.33
CA HIS A 3 1.68 -9.53 6.57
C HIS A 3 1.16 -9.12 5.17
N GLY A 4 0.09 -9.76 4.68
CA GLY A 4 -0.56 -9.43 3.40
C GLY A 4 -1.23 -10.63 2.71
N LEU A 5 -2.20 -10.35 1.82
CA LEU A 5 -2.83 -11.31 0.90
C LEU A 5 -2.41 -10.94 -0.53
N TRP A 6 -1.51 -11.72 -1.12
CA TRP A 6 -1.04 -11.54 -2.50
C TRP A 6 -1.82 -12.47 -3.45
N PRO A 7 -2.42 -11.96 -4.54
CA PRO A 7 -2.79 -12.80 -5.67
C PRO A 7 -1.52 -13.13 -6.47
N SER A 8 -1.11 -14.40 -6.49
CA SER A 8 -0.03 -14.88 -7.37
C SER A 8 -0.50 -16.08 -8.16
N ASN A 9 -0.39 -16.00 -9.49
CA ASN A 9 -0.54 -17.13 -10.41
C ASN A 9 0.73 -17.38 -11.22
N TYR A 10 1.92 -17.07 -10.70
CA TYR A 10 3.17 -17.27 -11.44
C TYR A 10 4.33 -17.70 -10.53
N SER A 11 4.99 -18.80 -10.94
CA SER A 11 6.09 -19.46 -10.24
C SER A 11 7.44 -18.72 -10.29
N ASN A 12 7.48 -17.50 -10.83
CA ASN A 12 8.71 -16.70 -10.97
C ASN A 12 8.36 -15.21 -10.83
N PRO A 13 8.58 -14.55 -9.66
CA PRO A 13 8.03 -13.23 -9.41
C PRO A 13 9.05 -12.18 -9.87
N THR A 14 9.01 -11.80 -11.15
CA THR A 14 9.38 -10.43 -11.48
C THR A 14 8.27 -9.56 -10.91
N ARG A 15 8.42 -9.09 -9.66
CA ARG A 15 7.44 -8.18 -9.06
C ARG A 15 7.30 -7.00 -10.01
N PRO A 16 6.10 -6.74 -10.58
CA PRO A 16 5.90 -5.50 -11.30
C PRO A 16 6.14 -4.37 -10.31
N SER A 17 7.19 -3.59 -10.57
CA SER A 17 7.59 -2.45 -9.76
C SER A 17 7.61 -1.24 -10.68
N ASN A 18 7.05 -0.12 -10.22
CA ASN A 18 6.94 1.13 -11.01
C ASN A 18 6.03 1.01 -12.24
N CYS A 19 4.86 0.39 -12.10
CA CYS A 19 3.82 0.48 -13.12
C CYS A 19 3.42 1.96 -13.33
N VAL A 20 3.23 2.39 -14.57
CA VAL A 20 2.75 3.76 -14.88
C VAL A 20 1.26 3.82 -14.54
N GLY A 21 0.94 4.25 -13.32
CA GLY A 21 -0.43 4.38 -12.83
C GLY A 21 -0.67 5.66 -12.05
N SER A 22 -1.85 5.80 -11.46
CA SER A 22 -2.23 7.02 -10.75
C SER A 22 -1.43 7.17 -9.46
N HIS A 23 -0.85 8.35 -9.23
CA HIS A 23 -0.23 8.69 -7.95
C HIS A 23 -1.21 8.51 -6.78
N PHE A 24 -0.65 8.14 -5.64
CA PHE A 24 -1.39 8.09 -4.39
C PHE A 24 -2.06 9.44 -4.12
N ASN A 25 -3.30 9.41 -3.66
CA ASN A 25 -4.01 10.60 -3.25
C ASN A 25 -4.86 10.26 -2.02
N GLU A 26 -4.42 10.74 -0.87
CA GLU A 26 -5.09 10.53 0.42
C GLU A 26 -6.55 11.03 0.39
N SER A 27 -6.85 12.08 -0.37
CA SER A 27 -8.22 12.61 -0.50
C SER A 27 -9.20 11.62 -1.15
N LYS A 28 -8.70 10.58 -1.82
CA LYS A 28 -9.53 9.49 -2.36
C LYS A 28 -9.87 8.44 -1.30
N LEU A 29 -9.20 8.44 -0.15
CA LEU A 29 -9.49 7.54 0.95
C LEU A 29 -10.67 8.08 1.75
N SER A 30 -11.67 7.23 1.96
CA SER A 30 -12.77 7.59 2.86
C SER A 30 -12.25 7.63 4.31
N PRO A 31 -12.84 8.48 5.19
CA PRO A 31 -12.43 8.54 6.60
C PRO A 31 -12.50 7.19 7.32
N GLN A 32 -13.46 6.35 6.92
CA GLN A 32 -13.64 4.99 7.43
C GLN A 32 -12.49 4.07 7.01
N LEU A 33 -12.00 4.21 5.77
CA LEU A 33 -10.86 3.47 5.27
C LEU A 33 -9.57 3.91 5.96
N ILE A 34 -9.37 5.22 6.14
CA ILE A 34 -8.22 5.77 6.87
C ILE A 34 -8.16 5.17 8.29
N SER A 35 -9.28 5.16 9.03
CA SER A 35 -9.31 4.57 10.37
C SER A 35 -8.91 3.09 10.39
N LYS A 36 -9.33 2.30 9.40
CA LYS A 36 -8.94 0.90 9.29
C LYS A 36 -7.46 0.74 8.93
N LEU A 37 -6.95 1.57 8.02
CA LEU A 37 -5.55 1.56 7.58
C LEU A 37 -4.59 1.90 8.72
N ARG A 38 -4.90 2.89 9.57
CA ARG A 38 -4.05 3.22 10.73
C ARG A 38 -3.92 2.09 11.74
N ILE A 39 -4.95 1.25 11.86
CA ILE A 39 -4.92 0.10 12.79
C ILE A 39 -4.24 -1.10 12.13
N SER A 40 -4.55 -1.36 10.86
CA SER A 40 -4.22 -2.61 10.19
C SER A 40 -2.92 -2.53 9.38
N TRP A 41 -2.50 -1.32 9.01
CA TRP A 41 -1.35 -1.07 8.16
C TRP A 41 -0.59 0.21 8.56
N PRO A 42 -0.16 0.35 9.84
CA PRO A 42 0.62 1.51 10.27
C PRO A 42 2.07 1.45 9.78
N ASP A 43 2.70 2.60 9.71
CA ASP A 43 4.16 2.71 9.64
C ASP A 43 4.74 2.48 11.04
N VAL A 44 5.38 1.32 11.21
CA VAL A 44 5.98 0.90 12.49
C VAL A 44 7.41 1.40 12.68
N GLU A 45 8.06 1.93 11.63
CA GLU A 45 9.45 2.37 11.69
C GLU A 45 9.56 3.88 11.93
N SER A 46 8.87 4.69 11.11
CA SER A 46 8.95 6.16 11.21
C SER A 46 7.70 6.81 11.82
N GLY A 47 6.61 6.05 11.95
CA GLY A 47 5.33 6.53 12.49
C GLY A 47 4.56 7.44 11.53
N ASN A 48 4.97 7.52 10.26
CA ASN A 48 4.31 8.32 9.24
C ASN A 48 3.52 7.43 8.26
N ASP A 49 2.33 7.04 8.69
CA ASP A 49 1.41 6.16 7.96
C ASP A 49 1.17 6.61 6.51
N THR A 50 0.93 7.91 6.29
CA THR A 50 0.60 8.44 4.96
C THR A 50 1.75 8.30 3.98
N GLN A 51 2.97 8.63 4.41
CA GLN A 51 4.18 8.52 3.58
C GLN A 51 4.47 7.05 3.24
N PHE A 52 4.22 6.15 4.18
CA PHE A 52 4.35 4.72 3.98
C PHE A 52 3.33 4.19 2.97
N TRP A 53 2.05 4.55 3.09
CA TRP A 53 1.01 4.15 2.14
C TRP A 53 1.27 4.70 0.73
N GLU A 54 1.74 5.93 0.62
CA GLU A 54 2.15 6.53 -0.64
C GLU A 54 3.30 5.74 -1.29
N GLY A 55 4.33 5.38 -0.52
CA GLY A 55 5.45 4.60 -1.00
C GLY A 55 5.03 3.22 -1.52
N GLU A 56 4.18 2.51 -0.77
CA GLU A 56 3.67 1.20 -1.17
C GLU A 56 2.74 1.28 -2.39
N TRP A 57 1.87 2.29 -2.45
CA TRP A 57 1.00 2.51 -3.59
C TRP A 57 1.79 2.85 -4.86
N ASN A 58 2.75 3.76 -4.79
CA ASN A 58 3.55 4.14 -5.96
C ASN A 58 4.48 3.01 -6.43
N LYS A 59 4.87 2.09 -5.53
CA LYS A 59 5.74 0.96 -5.86
C LYS A 59 4.99 -0.23 -6.45
N GLN A 60 3.80 -0.54 -5.92
CA GLN A 60 3.07 -1.79 -6.19
C GLN A 60 1.59 -1.59 -6.56
N GLY A 61 0.98 -0.47 -6.20
CA GLY A 61 -0.45 -0.22 -6.36
C GLY A 61 -0.86 0.50 -7.65
N SER A 62 0.11 1.01 -8.43
CA SER A 62 -0.12 1.76 -9.66
C SER A 62 -0.53 0.90 -10.85
#